data_AF-A0A386ZAF1-F1
#
_entry.id   AF-A0A386ZAF1-F1
#
_cell.length_a   1.000
_cell.length_b   1.000
_cell.length_c   1.000
_cell.angle_alpha   90.00
_cell.angle_beta   90.00
_cell.angle_gamma   90.00
#
_symmetry.space_group_name_H-M   'P 1'
#
loop_
_entity.id
_entity.type
_entity.pdbx_description
1 polymer ?
#
loop_
_entity_poly.entity_id
_entity_poly.type
_entity_poly.pdbx_seq_one_letter_code
_entity_poly.pdbx_strand_id
1 'polypeptide(L)'
;MIAGESSVADWPTLLDAVEEIYSAAEYPLSPRPYTMDERGDLVPYELPRDAQGWDELRYADRILASSVYEEQAESVAEQCVDGDPVVHLAQLTHVALPDGGIRSLAHWTDGVETLLPKADLVCLERREFAVTEWYDAEVEDSVIVAWELLDESIGLAAAAGFDPPRYRVGSNHPPAEVLSALRAAEIVTAGSAGELGVYGVAAVEVGAVVVEEVEDEVVGYSE
;
A
#
# COMPACT_ATOMS: atom_id res chain seq x y z
N MET A 1 0.79 26.54 -8.02
CA MET A 1 1.67 27.60 -8.54
C MET A 1 2.27 28.36 -7.36
N ILE A 2 3.49 28.01 -6.95
CA ILE A 2 4.40 28.74 -6.03
C ILE A 2 5.81 28.25 -6.47
N ALA A 3 6.88 29.00 -6.75
CA ALA A 3 7.30 30.35 -6.40
C ALA A 3 8.10 31.03 -7.54
N GLY A 4 8.01 32.36 -7.62
CA GLY A 4 9.09 33.19 -8.14
C GLY A 4 10.02 33.58 -6.99
N GLU A 5 11.33 33.38 -7.17
CA GLU A 5 12.52 34.01 -6.54
C GLU A 5 12.43 34.52 -5.08
N SER A 6 11.60 33.94 -4.24
CA SER A 6 11.50 34.28 -2.83
C SER A 6 12.35 33.30 -2.04
N SER A 7 13.48 33.81 -1.55
CA SER A 7 14.36 33.23 -0.54
C SER A 7 13.74 32.04 0.23
N VAL A 8 14.41 30.89 0.10
CA VAL A 8 14.30 29.53 0.66
C VAL A 8 14.13 29.45 2.20
N ALA A 9 13.54 30.45 2.85
CA ALA A 9 13.68 30.65 4.30
C ALA A 9 12.59 30.00 5.16
N ASP A 10 11.54 29.39 4.59
CA ASP A 10 10.50 28.73 5.40
C ASP A 10 9.79 27.57 4.69
N TRP A 11 10.54 26.50 4.41
CA TRP A 11 9.98 25.26 3.84
C TRP A 11 8.88 24.63 4.68
N PRO A 12 8.98 24.56 6.02
CA PRO A 12 7.91 24.05 6.85
C PRO A 12 6.59 24.76 6.58
N THR A 13 6.58 26.10 6.60
CA THR A 13 5.36 26.89 6.32
C THR A 13 4.80 26.64 4.91
N LEU A 14 5.66 26.45 3.91
CA LEU A 14 5.18 26.12 2.56
C LEU A 14 4.54 24.72 2.53
N LEU A 15 5.18 23.72 3.14
CA LEU A 15 4.68 22.35 3.15
C LEU A 15 3.36 22.25 3.91
N ASP A 16 3.24 22.94 5.04
CA ASP A 16 1.99 23.07 5.80
C ASP A 16 0.88 23.66 4.92
N ALA A 17 1.18 24.73 4.16
CA ALA A 17 0.20 25.35 3.27
C ALA A 17 -0.20 24.43 2.11
N VAL A 18 0.73 23.65 1.57
CA VAL A 18 0.43 22.66 0.51
C VAL A 18 -0.49 21.57 1.05
N GLU A 19 -0.20 21.04 2.24
CA GLU A 19 -1.04 20.05 2.91
C GLU A 19 -2.45 20.58 3.20
N GLU A 20 -2.56 21.82 3.71
CA GLU A 20 -3.85 22.47 3.97
C GLU A 20 -4.66 22.63 2.67
N ILE A 21 -4.04 23.13 1.60
CA ILE A 21 -4.71 23.31 0.30
C ILE A 21 -5.14 21.96 -0.28
N TYR A 22 -4.27 20.94 -0.21
CA TYR A 22 -4.58 19.59 -0.68
C TYR A 22 -5.78 19.02 0.08
N SER A 23 -5.76 19.10 1.41
CA SER A 23 -6.81 18.54 2.28
C SER A 23 -8.15 19.27 2.13
N ALA A 24 -8.13 20.57 1.78
CA ALA A 24 -9.33 21.38 1.59
C ALA A 24 -9.89 21.34 0.16
N ALA A 25 -9.16 20.78 -0.81
CA ALA A 25 -9.57 20.79 -2.21
C ALA A 25 -10.72 19.80 -2.47
N GLU A 26 -11.70 20.21 -3.27
CA GLU A 26 -12.77 19.32 -3.74
C GLU A 26 -12.22 18.23 -4.68
N TYR A 27 -11.21 18.58 -5.48
CA TYR A 27 -10.51 17.67 -6.39
C TYR A 27 -9.00 17.85 -6.20
N PRO A 28 -8.43 17.23 -5.16
CA PRO A 28 -7.00 17.34 -4.90
C PRO A 28 -6.21 16.70 -6.04
N LEU A 29 -5.23 17.42 -6.60
CA LEU A 29 -4.41 16.91 -7.70
C LEU A 29 -3.12 16.24 -7.23
N SER A 30 -2.45 16.82 -6.23
CA SER A 30 -1.21 16.27 -5.69
C SER A 30 -0.86 16.93 -4.36
N PRO A 31 -0.42 16.16 -3.35
CA PRO A 31 0.11 16.70 -2.09
C PRO A 31 1.56 17.20 -2.25
N ARG A 32 2.18 17.02 -3.43
CA ARG A 32 3.58 17.38 -3.65
C ARG A 32 3.74 18.85 -4.06
N PRO A 33 4.75 19.56 -3.52
CA PRO A 33 5.19 20.81 -4.11
C PRO A 33 5.92 20.55 -5.43
N TYR A 34 5.74 21.45 -6.39
CA TYR A 34 6.39 21.42 -7.69
C TYR A 34 7.07 22.75 -7.97
N THR A 35 8.15 22.71 -8.75
CA THR A 35 8.90 23.87 -9.24
C THR A 35 9.05 23.79 -10.76
N MET A 36 9.59 24.84 -11.39
CA MET A 36 10.00 24.78 -12.80
C MET A 36 11.50 24.48 -12.88
N ASP A 37 11.89 23.60 -13.81
CA ASP A 37 13.28 23.37 -14.16
C ASP A 37 13.82 24.47 -15.10
N GLU A 38 15.08 24.35 -15.54
CA GLU A 38 15.72 25.32 -16.47
C GLU A 38 15.02 25.42 -17.84
N ARG A 39 14.22 24.42 -18.20
CA ARG A 39 13.48 24.34 -19.47
C ARG A 39 12.06 24.87 -19.34
N GLY A 40 11.63 25.19 -18.11
CA GLY A 40 10.27 25.64 -17.78
C GLY A 40 9.30 24.48 -17.58
N ASP A 41 9.79 23.24 -17.49
CA ASP A 41 8.95 22.07 -17.24
C ASP A 41 8.63 21.98 -15.73
N LEU A 42 7.39 21.59 -15.41
CA LEU A 42 6.96 21.40 -14.03
C LEU A 42 7.57 20.09 -13.49
N VAL A 43 8.42 20.19 -12.47
CA VAL A 43 9.09 19.05 -11.84
C VAL A 43 8.77 19.01 -10.34
N PRO A 44 8.67 17.82 -9.72
CA PRO A 44 8.55 17.73 -8.27
C PRO A 44 9.70 18.47 -7.59
N TYR A 45 9.39 19.21 -6.54
CA TYR A 45 10.43 19.87 -5.75
C TYR A 45 11.23 18.85 -4.95
N GLU A 46 12.55 19.02 -4.87
CA GLU A 46 13.46 18.11 -4.15
C GLU A 46 14.17 18.84 -3.01
N LEU A 47 14.25 18.19 -1.84
CA LEU A 47 15.04 18.63 -0.70
C LEU A 47 16.20 17.66 -0.44
N PRO A 48 17.41 18.16 -0.10
CA PRO A 48 18.46 17.33 0.49
C PRO A 48 17.95 16.59 1.74
N ARG A 49 18.46 15.38 1.99
CA ARG A 49 18.01 14.53 3.09
C ARG A 49 18.20 15.13 4.48
N ASP A 50 19.17 16.01 4.62
CA ASP A 50 19.52 16.71 5.85
C ASP A 50 18.84 18.09 5.97
N ALA A 51 18.01 18.49 5.00
CA ALA A 51 17.27 19.74 5.05
C ALA A 51 16.05 19.65 5.97
N GLN A 52 15.73 20.76 6.63
CA GLN A 52 14.46 20.92 7.34
C GLN A 52 13.30 20.83 6.34
N GLY A 53 12.22 20.12 6.68
CA GLY A 53 11.10 19.86 5.77
C GLY A 53 11.22 18.56 4.97
N TRP A 54 12.33 17.82 5.09
CA TRP A 54 12.53 16.59 4.33
C TRP A 54 11.52 15.49 4.69
N ASP A 55 11.22 15.31 5.98
CA ASP A 55 10.27 14.27 6.41
C ASP A 55 8.84 14.57 5.94
N GLU A 56 8.44 15.84 5.98
CA GLU A 56 7.15 16.36 5.51
C GLU A 56 7.03 16.19 3.98
N LEU A 57 8.10 16.51 3.24
CA LEU A 57 8.16 16.28 1.79
C LEU A 57 8.04 14.78 1.45
N ARG A 58 8.66 13.91 2.25
CA ARG A 58 8.54 12.45 2.10
C ARG A 58 7.18 11.92 2.53
N TYR A 59 6.50 12.55 3.47
CA TYR A 59 5.12 12.22 3.80
C TYR A 59 4.20 12.54 2.61
N ALA A 60 4.34 13.71 1.98
CA ALA A 60 3.62 14.03 0.76
C ALA A 60 3.86 13.01 -0.38
N ASP A 61 5.09 12.51 -0.56
CA ASP A 61 5.37 11.42 -1.52
C ASP A 61 4.54 10.17 -1.23
N ARG A 62 4.41 9.80 0.05
CA ARG A 62 3.67 8.59 0.46
C ARG A 62 2.17 8.75 0.27
N ILE A 63 1.62 9.94 0.52
CA ILE A 63 0.21 10.23 0.27
C ILE A 63 -0.09 10.15 -1.22
N LEU A 64 0.75 10.76 -2.07
CA LEU A 64 0.61 10.67 -3.52
C LEU A 64 0.71 9.23 -4.01
N ALA A 65 1.68 8.46 -3.50
CA ALA A 65 1.81 7.05 -3.88
C ALA A 65 0.56 6.24 -3.52
N SER A 66 -0.02 6.45 -2.34
CA SER A 66 -1.23 5.74 -1.93
C SER A 66 -2.42 6.04 -2.84
N SER A 67 -2.68 7.31 -3.17
CA SER A 67 -3.79 7.65 -4.07
C SER A 67 -3.62 7.05 -5.47
N VAL A 68 -2.39 7.05 -6.00
CA VAL A 68 -2.10 6.46 -7.31
C VAL A 68 -2.26 4.94 -7.30
N TYR A 69 -1.85 4.25 -6.23
CA TYR A 69 -2.08 2.80 -6.11
C TYR A 69 -3.57 2.44 -5.93
N GLU A 70 -4.34 3.29 -5.26
CA GLU A 70 -5.79 3.16 -5.10
C GLU A 70 -6.49 3.27 -6.47
N GLU A 71 -6.25 4.35 -7.22
CA GLU A 71 -6.76 4.53 -8.58
C GLU A 71 -6.35 3.37 -9.51
N GLN A 72 -5.11 2.92 -9.40
CA GLN A 72 -4.62 1.78 -10.16
C GLN A 72 -5.38 0.49 -9.80
N ALA A 73 -5.72 0.28 -8.53
CA ALA A 73 -6.48 -0.89 -8.09
C ALA A 73 -7.92 -0.86 -8.60
N GLU A 74 -8.58 0.30 -8.54
CA GLU A 74 -9.92 0.50 -9.10
C GLU A 74 -9.94 0.25 -10.61
N SER A 75 -8.98 0.83 -11.35
CA SER A 75 -8.89 0.65 -12.80
C SER A 75 -8.69 -0.81 -13.21
N VAL A 76 -7.96 -1.59 -12.41
CA VAL A 76 -7.78 -3.04 -12.65
C VAL A 76 -9.07 -3.80 -12.34
N ALA A 77 -9.74 -3.47 -11.24
CA ALA A 77 -11.00 -4.08 -10.86
C ALA A 77 -12.09 -3.87 -11.95
N GLU A 78 -12.13 -2.70 -12.59
CA GLU A 78 -13.03 -2.42 -13.72
C GLU A 78 -12.71 -3.23 -14.98
N GLN A 79 -11.45 -3.63 -15.18
CA GLN A 79 -10.97 -4.36 -16.35
C GLN A 79 -11.08 -5.88 -16.18
N CYS A 80 -11.11 -6.38 -14.95
CA CYS A 80 -11.37 -7.78 -14.67
C CYS A 80 -12.82 -8.13 -15.02
N VAL A 81 -13.02 -8.78 -16.16
CA VAL A 81 -14.31 -9.35 -16.59
C VAL A 81 -14.49 -10.72 -15.92
N ASP A 82 -15.73 -11.05 -15.56
CA ASP A 82 -16.13 -12.32 -14.92
C ASP A 82 -15.30 -13.54 -15.39
N GLY A 83 -14.55 -14.15 -14.46
CA GLY A 83 -13.90 -15.45 -14.64
C GLY A 83 -12.37 -15.48 -14.63
N ASP A 84 -11.67 -14.34 -14.64
CA ASP A 84 -10.22 -14.32 -14.43
C ASP A 84 -9.86 -14.50 -12.94
N PRO A 85 -8.82 -15.29 -12.60
CA PRO A 85 -8.37 -15.43 -11.23
C PRO A 85 -7.92 -14.07 -10.70
N VAL A 86 -8.63 -13.56 -9.70
CA VAL A 86 -8.34 -12.28 -9.07
C VAL A 86 -7.06 -12.42 -8.27
N VAL A 87 -5.94 -11.96 -8.83
CA VAL A 87 -4.76 -11.66 -8.01
C VAL A 87 -5.15 -10.51 -7.10
N HIS A 88 -4.93 -10.65 -5.80
CA HIS A 88 -5.29 -9.59 -4.86
C HIS A 88 -4.38 -8.38 -5.06
N LEU A 89 -4.95 -7.18 -5.22
CA LEU A 89 -4.18 -5.94 -5.26
C LEU A 89 -4.11 -5.38 -3.85
N ALA A 90 -2.95 -5.49 -3.20
CA ALA A 90 -2.76 -4.93 -1.88
C ALA A 90 -2.83 -3.40 -1.93
N GLN A 91 -3.40 -2.83 -0.89
CA GLN A 91 -3.46 -1.38 -0.66
C GLN A 91 -2.14 -0.89 -0.05
N LEU A 92 -1.83 0.40 -0.25
CA LEU A 92 -0.70 1.07 0.39
C LEU A 92 -1.21 1.96 1.52
N THR A 93 -1.05 1.51 2.77
CA THR A 93 -1.48 2.24 3.96
C THR A 93 -0.30 2.98 4.61
N HIS A 94 -0.58 3.81 5.62
CA HIS A 94 0.45 4.49 6.41
C HIS A 94 0.37 4.10 7.88
N VAL A 95 1.54 3.99 8.51
CA VAL A 95 1.70 3.61 9.92
C VAL A 95 2.65 4.57 10.60
N ALA A 96 2.32 4.93 11.84
CA ALA A 96 3.23 5.65 12.73
C ALA A 96 4.16 4.67 13.46
N LEU A 97 5.45 4.98 13.44
CA LEU A 97 6.47 4.27 14.20
C LEU A 97 6.60 4.85 15.62
N PRO A 98 7.17 4.10 16.58
CA PRO A 98 7.40 4.59 17.94
C PRO A 98 8.31 5.83 18.03
N ASP A 99 9.12 6.08 16.99
CA ASP A 99 9.96 7.27 16.87
C ASP A 99 9.19 8.51 16.34
N GLY A 100 7.89 8.36 16.07
CA GLY A 100 7.03 9.40 15.51
C GLY A 100 7.07 9.50 13.98
N GLY A 101 7.93 8.72 13.32
CA GLY A 101 8.03 8.70 11.86
C GLY A 101 6.85 7.98 11.21
N ILE A 102 6.37 8.49 10.08
CA ILE A 102 5.36 7.81 9.26
C ILE A 102 6.05 6.98 8.18
N ARG A 103 5.56 5.76 7.96
CA ARG A 103 6.02 4.83 6.92
C ARG A 103 4.83 4.29 6.14
N SER A 104 5.03 3.96 4.88
CA SER A 104 4.04 3.21 4.12
C SER A 104 4.12 1.71 4.42
N LEU A 105 2.98 1.02 4.39
CA LEU A 105 2.84 -0.40 4.69
C LEU A 105 1.98 -1.08 3.62
N ALA A 106 2.43 -2.25 3.19
CA ALA A 106 1.64 -3.17 2.37
C ALA A 106 1.42 -4.48 3.15
N HIS A 107 0.27 -5.12 2.96
CA HIS A 107 -0.05 -6.40 3.59
C HIS A 107 0.12 -7.55 2.59
N TRP A 108 0.74 -8.63 3.05
CA TRP A 108 0.80 -9.91 2.36
C TRP A 108 0.19 -10.98 3.25
N THR A 109 -1.02 -11.41 2.90
CA THR A 109 -1.74 -12.46 3.64
C THR A 109 -1.35 -13.84 3.11
N ASP A 110 -0.99 -14.75 4.01
CA ASP A 110 -0.70 -16.15 3.66
C ASP A 110 -1.96 -16.80 3.08
N GLY A 111 -1.80 -17.62 2.04
CA GLY A 111 -2.87 -18.18 1.23
C GLY A 111 -3.33 -17.32 0.05
N VAL A 112 -2.89 -16.06 -0.07
CA VAL A 112 -3.41 -15.10 -1.07
C VAL A 112 -2.33 -14.68 -2.06
N GLU A 113 -2.49 -15.02 -3.34
CA GLU A 113 -1.62 -14.47 -4.39
C GLU A 113 -1.87 -12.95 -4.49
N THR A 114 -0.80 -12.16 -4.36
CA THR A 114 -0.92 -10.72 -4.14
C THR A 114 0.03 -9.92 -5.06
N LEU A 115 -0.44 -8.77 -5.54
CA LEU A 115 0.35 -7.73 -6.18
C LEU A 115 0.60 -6.60 -5.18
N LEU A 116 1.78 -6.61 -4.56
CA LEU A 116 2.18 -5.64 -3.55
C LEU A 116 2.55 -4.29 -4.20
N PRO A 117 2.03 -3.16 -3.70
CA PRO A 117 2.59 -1.85 -4.01
C PRO A 117 3.97 -1.72 -3.37
N LYS A 118 4.90 -0.97 -3.98
CA LYS A 118 6.17 -0.62 -3.33
C LYS A 118 5.88 0.18 -2.05
N ALA A 119 6.34 -0.33 -0.91
CA ALA A 119 6.16 0.28 0.40
C ALA A 119 7.50 0.44 1.15
N ASP A 120 7.51 1.19 2.25
CA ASP A 120 8.62 1.21 3.20
C ASP A 120 8.67 -0.11 4.00
N LEU A 121 7.49 -0.62 4.38
CA LEU A 121 7.30 -1.80 5.20
C LEU A 121 6.34 -2.80 4.54
N VAL A 122 6.51 -4.08 4.86
CA VAL A 122 5.57 -5.14 4.51
C VAL A 122 5.16 -5.90 5.77
N CYS A 123 3.85 -5.99 6.00
CA CYS A 123 3.26 -6.87 7.01
C CYS A 123 2.97 -8.23 6.38
N LEU A 124 3.70 -9.26 6.80
CA LEU A 124 3.37 -10.63 6.45
C LEU A 124 2.42 -11.15 7.54
N GLU A 125 1.17 -11.44 7.17
CA GLU A 125 0.14 -11.89 8.11
C GLU A 125 -0.41 -13.26 7.76
N ARG A 126 -0.62 -14.08 8.78
CA ARG A 126 -1.31 -15.37 8.70
C ARG A 126 -2.64 -15.22 9.42
N ARG A 127 -3.73 -15.62 8.77
CA ARG A 127 -5.08 -15.60 9.35
C ARG A 127 -5.59 -17.02 9.53
N GLU A 128 -6.30 -17.25 10.61
CA GLU A 128 -7.04 -18.50 10.79
C GLU A 128 -8.26 -18.47 9.86
N PHE A 129 -8.22 -19.21 8.75
CA PHE A 129 -9.38 -19.37 7.88
C PHE A 129 -10.43 -20.25 8.58
N ALA A 130 -11.19 -19.69 9.52
CA ALA A 130 -12.45 -20.27 9.94
C ALA A 130 -13.41 -20.17 8.75
N VAL A 131 -13.67 -21.33 8.15
CA VAL A 131 -14.51 -21.52 6.97
C VAL A 131 -15.79 -20.69 7.08
N THR A 132 -16.05 -19.88 6.05
CA THR A 132 -17.29 -19.20 5.62
C THR A 132 -17.23 -17.66 5.58
N GLU A 133 -16.44 -16.97 6.42
CA GLU A 133 -16.44 -15.48 6.43
C GLU A 133 -15.01 -14.92 6.53
N TRP A 134 -14.42 -14.58 5.39
CA TRP A 134 -13.03 -14.12 5.28
C TRP A 134 -12.76 -12.73 5.90
N TYR A 135 -13.82 -11.95 6.17
CA TYR A 135 -13.70 -10.60 6.71
C TYR A 135 -13.44 -10.56 8.22
N ASP A 136 -13.84 -11.60 8.97
CA ASP A 136 -13.74 -11.66 10.45
C ASP A 136 -12.61 -12.58 10.96
N ALA A 137 -11.75 -13.07 10.05
CA ALA A 137 -10.64 -13.94 10.43
C ALA A 137 -9.59 -13.16 11.26
N GLU A 138 -9.38 -13.59 12.51
CA GLU A 138 -8.34 -13.03 13.37
C GLU A 138 -6.94 -13.32 12.80
N VAL A 139 -6.05 -12.34 12.96
CA VAL A 139 -4.64 -12.50 12.61
C VAL A 139 -4.00 -13.42 13.65
N GLU A 140 -3.63 -14.63 13.24
CA GLU A 140 -2.96 -15.62 14.10
C GLU A 140 -1.54 -15.16 14.41
N ASP A 141 -0.86 -14.61 13.39
CA ASP A 141 0.55 -14.27 13.44
C ASP A 141 0.86 -13.20 12.41
N SER A 142 1.68 -12.23 12.78
CA SER A 142 2.19 -11.22 11.84
C SER A 142 3.64 -10.86 12.13
N VAL A 143 4.34 -10.43 11.09
CA VAL A 143 5.67 -9.85 11.18
C VAL A 143 5.79 -8.67 10.23
N ILE A 144 6.29 -7.55 10.73
CA ILE A 144 6.50 -6.33 9.94
C ILE A 144 7.99 -6.16 9.64
N VAL A 145 8.34 -6.13 8.36
CA VAL A 145 9.72 -6.00 7.91
C VAL A 145 9.91 -4.86 6.93
N ALA A 146 11.15 -4.35 6.85
CA ALA A 146 11.54 -3.42 5.79
C ALA A 146 11.40 -4.08 4.42
N TRP A 147 10.92 -3.32 3.43
CA TRP A 147 10.82 -3.81 2.06
C TRP A 147 12.15 -4.33 1.55
N GLU A 148 13.23 -3.57 1.74
CA GLU A 148 14.56 -3.89 1.21
C GLU A 148 15.04 -5.25 1.72
N LEU A 149 14.76 -5.56 2.99
CA LEU A 149 15.12 -6.84 3.57
C LEU A 149 14.29 -7.99 2.97
N LEU A 150 13.00 -7.77 2.73
CA LEU A 150 12.14 -8.74 2.07
C LEU A 150 12.65 -9.00 0.65
N ASP A 151 12.91 -7.95 -0.12
CA ASP A 151 13.43 -8.03 -1.49
C ASP A 151 14.78 -8.75 -1.57
N GLU A 152 15.72 -8.43 -0.67
CA GLU A 152 17.00 -9.15 -0.57
C GLU A 152 16.81 -10.63 -0.25
N SER A 153 15.78 -10.98 0.53
CA SER A 153 15.52 -12.35 0.97
C SER A 153 14.87 -13.23 -0.10
N ILE A 154 13.97 -12.68 -0.92
CA ILE A 154 13.16 -13.47 -1.86
C ILE A 154 13.21 -13.01 -3.32
N GLY A 155 13.82 -11.86 -3.62
CA GLY A 155 13.93 -11.30 -4.97
C GLY A 155 12.58 -10.91 -5.55
N LEU A 156 12.02 -9.79 -5.12
CA LEU A 156 10.71 -9.33 -5.57
C LEU A 156 10.75 -8.92 -7.04
N ALA A 157 9.85 -9.50 -7.84
CA ALA A 157 9.74 -9.21 -9.26
C ALA A 157 8.58 -8.24 -9.54
N ALA A 158 8.89 -7.14 -10.22
CA ALA A 158 7.86 -6.23 -10.72
C ALA A 158 6.98 -6.93 -11.77
N ALA A 159 5.67 -6.82 -11.61
CA ALA A 159 4.68 -7.27 -12.57
C ALA A 159 4.65 -6.34 -13.78
N ALA A 160 4.50 -6.93 -14.97
CA ALA A 160 4.39 -6.15 -16.20
C ALA A 160 3.04 -5.42 -16.28
N GLY A 161 3.04 -4.23 -16.88
CA GLY A 161 1.82 -3.46 -17.15
C GLY A 161 1.36 -2.53 -16.02
N PHE A 162 2.13 -2.42 -14.94
CA PHE A 162 1.82 -1.52 -13.81
C PHE A 162 2.82 -0.36 -13.75
N ASP A 163 2.29 0.86 -13.65
CA ASP A 163 3.03 2.07 -13.32
C ASP A 163 2.16 2.90 -12.35
N PRO A 164 2.58 3.14 -11.10
CA PRO A 164 3.79 2.64 -10.44
C PRO A 164 3.83 1.10 -10.35
N PRO A 165 5.03 0.50 -10.19
CA PRO A 165 5.20 -0.95 -10.25
C PRO A 165 4.56 -1.66 -9.06
N ARG A 166 3.86 -2.76 -9.33
CA ARG A 166 3.45 -3.74 -8.33
C ARG A 166 4.33 -4.98 -8.38
N TYR A 167 4.51 -5.67 -7.26
CA TYR A 167 5.41 -6.82 -7.13
C TYR A 167 4.59 -8.06 -6.82
N ARG A 168 4.75 -9.09 -7.65
CA ARG A 168 3.98 -10.33 -7.49
C ARG A 168 4.60 -11.19 -6.39
N VAL A 169 3.77 -11.58 -5.44
CA VAL A 169 4.10 -12.57 -4.41
C VAL A 169 3.10 -13.72 -4.46
N GLY A 170 3.59 -14.93 -4.21
CA GLY A 170 2.76 -16.13 -4.28
C GLY A 170 1.80 -16.26 -3.10
N SER A 171 0.91 -17.24 -3.20
CA SER A 171 -0.04 -17.58 -2.12
C SER A 171 0.61 -18.13 -0.86
N ASN A 172 1.91 -18.44 -0.86
CA ASN A 172 2.60 -18.87 0.35
C ASN A 172 3.62 -17.82 0.74
N HIS A 173 3.64 -17.48 2.02
CA HIS A 173 4.75 -16.73 2.61
C HIS A 173 6.11 -17.40 2.35
N PRO A 174 7.21 -16.66 2.56
CA PRO A 174 8.55 -17.23 2.46
C PRO A 174 8.73 -18.46 3.35
N PRO A 175 9.66 -19.38 3.01
CA PRO A 175 9.95 -20.54 3.85
C PRO A 175 10.24 -20.17 5.31
N ALA A 176 9.92 -21.07 6.24
CA ALA A 176 10.03 -20.82 7.67
C ALA A 176 11.43 -20.33 8.12
N GLU A 177 12.49 -20.76 7.44
CA GLU A 177 13.86 -20.28 7.69
C GLU A 177 14.05 -18.80 7.34
N VAL A 178 13.44 -18.33 6.25
CA VAL A 178 13.43 -16.93 5.83
C VAL A 178 12.57 -16.12 6.79
N LEU A 179 11.36 -16.59 7.12
CA LEU A 179 10.50 -15.93 8.11
C LEU A 179 11.17 -15.80 9.48
N SER A 180 11.91 -16.81 9.91
CA SER A 180 12.66 -16.76 11.17
C SER A 180 13.75 -15.69 11.15
N ALA A 181 14.46 -15.53 10.01
CA ALA A 181 15.44 -14.47 9.83
C ALA A 181 14.80 -13.08 9.77
N LEU A 182 13.66 -12.96 9.08
CA LEU A 182 12.88 -11.73 8.99
C LEU A 182 12.35 -11.27 10.35
N ARG A 183 11.85 -12.19 11.18
CA ARG A 183 11.43 -11.90 12.57
C ARG A 183 12.56 -11.37 13.44
N ALA A 184 13.78 -11.88 13.25
CA ALA A 184 14.95 -11.37 13.99
C ALA A 184 15.30 -9.92 13.63
N ALA A 185 14.78 -9.41 12.50
CA ALA A 185 14.97 -8.06 11.99
C ALA A 185 13.66 -7.25 11.95
N GLU A 186 12.62 -7.72 12.64
CA GLU A 186 11.30 -7.10 12.69
C GLU A 186 11.38 -5.64 13.18
N ILE A 187 10.58 -4.79 12.54
CA ILE A 187 10.43 -3.39 12.93
C ILE A 187 9.22 -3.28 13.85
N VAL A 188 9.45 -2.80 15.07
CA VAL A 188 8.38 -2.53 16.03
C VAL A 188 7.63 -1.26 15.61
N THR A 189 6.32 -1.38 15.38
CA THR A 189 5.42 -0.26 15.08
C THR A 189 4.69 0.19 16.36
N ALA A 190 4.19 1.44 16.37
CA ALA A 190 3.36 1.89 17.49
C ALA A 190 1.97 1.22 17.37
N GLY A 191 1.59 0.41 18.37
CA GLY A 191 0.32 -0.33 18.38
C GLY A 191 0.42 -1.82 18.00
N SER A 192 1.50 -2.50 18.41
CA SER A 192 1.75 -3.90 18.02
C SER A 192 0.54 -4.83 18.22
N ALA A 193 0.13 -5.45 17.12
CA ALA A 193 -0.65 -6.69 16.99
C ALA A 193 -2.16 -6.70 17.28
N GLY A 194 -2.81 -5.56 17.56
CA GLY A 194 -4.27 -5.54 17.70
C GLY A 194 -4.96 -4.19 17.45
N GLU A 195 -4.20 -3.11 17.41
CA GLU A 195 -4.72 -1.75 17.22
C GLU A 195 -3.78 -0.99 16.28
N LEU A 196 -3.69 -1.42 15.02
CA LEU A 196 -3.17 -0.54 13.99
C LEU A 196 -4.19 0.57 13.78
N GLY A 197 -3.91 1.74 14.33
CA GLY A 197 -4.60 2.98 13.95
C GLY A 197 -4.27 3.28 12.50
N VAL A 198 -5.09 2.76 11.59
CA VAL A 198 -5.00 3.06 10.16
C VAL A 198 -5.41 4.53 9.99
N TYR A 199 -4.43 5.39 9.70
CA TYR A 199 -4.68 6.76 9.28
C TYR A 199 -4.73 6.77 7.75
N GLY A 200 -5.93 6.72 7.18
CA GLY A 200 -6.15 6.72 5.73
C GLY A 200 -7.60 6.41 5.35
N VAL A 201 -8.03 6.93 4.20
CA VAL A 201 -9.41 6.93 3.68
C VAL A 201 -10.00 5.52 3.67
N ALA A 202 -11.29 5.42 4.01
CA ALA A 202 -12.03 4.18 4.23
C ALA A 202 -11.66 3.08 3.23
N ALA A 203 -11.23 1.92 3.75
CA ALA A 203 -11.09 0.71 2.96
C ALA A 203 -12.40 0.45 2.20
N VAL A 204 -12.39 0.63 0.89
CA VAL A 204 -13.49 0.23 0.03
C VAL A 204 -13.49 -1.30 0.01
N GLU A 205 -14.57 -1.86 0.56
CA GLU A 205 -14.86 -3.29 0.58
C GLU A 205 -14.98 -3.80 -0.86
N VAL A 206 -13.94 -4.47 -1.38
CA VAL A 206 -14.05 -5.20 -2.64
C VAL A 206 -14.66 -6.56 -2.32
N GLY A 207 -15.95 -6.70 -2.62
CA GLY A 207 -16.71 -7.94 -2.49
C GLY A 207 -16.13 -9.03 -3.39
N ALA A 208 -15.61 -10.09 -2.77
CA ALA A 208 -15.35 -11.34 -3.46
C ALA A 208 -16.69 -12.01 -3.77
N VAL A 209 -17.04 -12.12 -5.06
CA VAL A 209 -18.19 -12.90 -5.52
C VAL A 209 -17.88 -14.38 -5.29
N VAL A 210 -18.58 -15.00 -4.33
CA VAL A 210 -18.60 -16.45 -4.16
C VAL A 210 -19.46 -17.03 -5.27
N VAL A 211 -18.85 -17.76 -6.20
CA VAL A 211 -19.59 -18.62 -7.14
C VAL A 211 -19.99 -19.87 -6.36
N GLU A 212 -21.26 -19.95 -5.94
CA GLU A 212 -21.83 -21.18 -5.43
C GLU A 212 -21.85 -22.24 -6.55
N GLU A 213 -21.17 -23.37 -6.33
CA GLU A 213 -21.31 -24.55 -7.18
C GLU A 213 -22.77 -25.00 -7.16
N VAL A 214 -23.44 -24.89 -8.30
CA VAL A 214 -24.75 -25.53 -8.50
C VAL A 214 -24.50 -27.02 -8.67
N GLU A 215 -24.69 -27.80 -7.61
CA GLU A 215 -24.80 -29.24 -7.71
C GLU A 215 -26.04 -29.59 -8.56
N ASP A 216 -25.81 -30.15 -9.75
CA ASP A 216 -26.84 -30.70 -10.63
C ASP A 216 -27.56 -31.86 -9.91
N GLU A 217 -28.72 -31.58 -9.31
CA GLU A 217 -29.64 -32.62 -8.85
C GLU A 217 -30.33 -33.26 -10.07
N VAL A 218 -29.87 -34.45 -10.41
CA VAL A 218 -30.47 -35.34 -11.43
C VAL A 218 -31.90 -35.70 -11.01
N VAL A 219 -32.89 -34.97 -11.53
CA VAL A 219 -34.30 -35.37 -11.42
C VAL A 219 -34.58 -36.49 -12.43
N GLY A 220 -34.62 -37.71 -11.93
CA GLY A 220 -35.05 -38.88 -12.69
C GLY A 220 -36.52 -38.78 -13.08
N TYR A 221 -36.79 -38.86 -14.39
CA TYR A 221 -38.11 -39.20 -14.90
C TYR A 221 -38.24 -40.73 -14.95
N SER A 222 -39.10 -41.31 -14.12
CA SER A 222 -39.63 -42.65 -14.33
C SER A 222 -40.87 -42.59 -15.23
N GLU A 223 -40.88 -43.49 -16.21
CA GLU A 223 -41.87 -43.71 -17.27
C GLU A 223 -43.32 -43.95 -16.81
#